data_AF-A0A8T5KXR4-F1
#
_entry.id   AF-A0A8T5KXR4-F1
#
_cell.length_a   1.000
_cell.length_b   1.000
_cell.length_c   1.000
_cell.angle_alpha   90.00
_cell.angle_beta   90.00
_cell.angle_gamma   90.00
#
_symmetry.space_group_name_H-M   'P 1'
#
loop_
_entity.id
_entity.type
_entity.pdbx_description
1 polymer ?
#
loop_
_entity_poly.entity_id
_entity_poly.type
_entity_poly.pdbx_seq_one_letter_code
_entity_poly.pdbx_strand_id
1 'polypeptide(L)'
;MKKSIETLKGEHEAIRGIFDKVEGCLSVDELDVGNLANLLHDFGKIWDAHELMEENLFHLSQEKGPPFPEETMFLEQHKELRGHWKVLQDAVGSSDDARIKVAIETDGKMLMEKLKSHMGSEDDFFEIMAEKFEGLEESD
;
A
#
# COMPACT_ATOMS: atom_id res chain seq x y z
N MET A 1 -10.44 16.23 7.26
CA MET A 1 -10.00 15.73 5.95
C MET A 1 -8.48 15.88 5.78
N LYS A 2 -7.93 17.10 5.90
CA LYS A 2 -6.47 17.34 5.85
C LYS A 2 -5.63 16.39 6.73
N LYS A 3 -6.00 16.24 8.01
CA LYS A 3 -5.34 15.29 8.93
C LYS A 3 -5.36 13.83 8.43
N SER A 4 -6.46 13.40 7.79
CA SER A 4 -6.57 12.04 7.24
C SER A 4 -5.64 11.86 6.05
N ILE A 5 -5.58 12.85 5.15
CA ILE A 5 -4.64 12.87 4.01
C ILE A 5 -3.19 12.84 4.49
N GLU A 6 -2.83 13.66 5.48
CA GLU A 6 -1.48 13.67 6.07
C GLU A 6 -1.14 12.30 6.70
N THR A 7 -2.13 11.64 7.32
CA THR A 7 -1.94 10.30 7.89
C THR A 7 -1.70 9.26 6.79
N LEU A 8 -2.52 9.26 5.74
CA LEU A 8 -2.38 8.34 4.60
C LEU A 8 -1.01 8.51 3.89
N LYS A 9 -0.58 9.75 3.66
CA LYS A 9 0.75 10.02 3.10
C LYS A 9 1.88 9.50 3.99
N GLY A 10 1.76 9.65 5.31
CA GLY A 10 2.72 9.07 6.25
C GLY A 10 2.72 7.54 6.26
N GLU A 11 1.56 6.91 6.08
CA GLU A 11 1.44 5.46 5.91
C GLU A 11 2.06 4.99 4.60
N HIS A 12 1.88 5.72 3.48
CA HIS A 12 2.59 5.45 2.23
C HIS A 12 4.11 5.45 2.40
N GLU A 13 4.65 6.44 3.12
CA GLU A 13 6.09 6.49 3.43
C GLU A 13 6.53 5.28 4.27
N ALA A 14 5.76 4.90 5.28
CA ALA A 14 6.06 3.73 6.10
C ALA A 14 6.04 2.43 5.28
N ILE A 15 5.03 2.27 4.42
CA ILE A 15 4.87 1.15 3.50
C ILE A 15 6.05 1.08 2.53
N ARG A 16 6.40 2.19 1.87
CA ARG A 16 7.59 2.30 0.98
C ARG A 16 8.86 1.88 1.73
N GLY A 17 9.05 2.36 2.96
CA GLY A 17 10.21 1.99 3.79
C GLY A 17 10.26 0.51 4.19
N ILE A 18 9.11 -0.17 4.31
CA ILE A 18 9.08 -1.63 4.50
C ILE A 18 9.54 -2.33 3.21
N PHE A 19 9.04 -1.90 2.04
CA PHE A 19 9.40 -2.53 0.78
C PHE A 19 10.86 -2.29 0.38
N ASP A 20 11.44 -1.14 0.66
CA ASP A 20 12.87 -0.91 0.47
C ASP A 20 13.71 -1.89 1.31
N LYS A 21 13.26 -2.21 2.52
CA LYS A 21 13.92 -3.24 3.36
C LYS A 21 13.71 -4.65 2.81
N VAL A 22 12.52 -4.94 2.27
CA VAL A 22 12.25 -6.21 1.58
C VAL A 22 13.19 -6.35 0.39
N GLU A 23 13.30 -5.35 -0.50
CA GLU A 23 14.25 -5.34 -1.63
C GLU A 23 15.70 -5.52 -1.16
N GLY A 24 16.07 -4.90 -0.04
CA GLY A 24 17.37 -5.09 0.60
C GLY A 24 17.64 -6.54 1.02
N CYS A 25 16.63 -7.24 1.56
CA CYS A 25 16.73 -8.66 1.93
C CYS A 25 16.90 -9.58 0.72
N LEU A 26 16.56 -9.12 -0.48
CA LEU A 26 16.67 -9.89 -1.73
C LEU A 26 17.98 -9.65 -2.47
N SER A 27 18.68 -8.58 -2.10
CA SER A 27 19.93 -8.17 -2.74
C SER A 27 21.16 -8.85 -2.12
N VAL A 28 20.97 -9.69 -1.10
CA VAL A 28 22.02 -10.42 -0.38
C VAL A 28 22.05 -11.90 -0.78
N ASP A 29 23.25 -12.52 -0.73
CA ASP A 29 23.45 -13.93 -1.14
C ASP A 29 22.67 -14.94 -0.26
N GLU A 30 22.38 -14.56 0.99
CA GLU A 30 21.64 -15.38 1.96
C GLU A 30 20.35 -14.66 2.37
N LEU A 31 19.21 -15.31 2.10
CA LEU A 31 17.90 -14.76 2.41
C LEU A 31 17.62 -14.91 3.92
N ASP A 32 17.49 -13.78 4.62
CA ASP A 32 16.99 -13.77 5.99
C ASP A 32 15.46 -13.89 6.02
N VAL A 33 14.98 -15.13 6.03
CA VAL A 33 13.54 -15.47 6.08
C VAL A 33 12.88 -14.92 7.35
N GLY A 34 13.61 -14.88 8.47
CA GLY A 34 13.08 -14.37 9.73
C GLY A 34 12.81 -12.87 9.67
N ASN A 35 13.75 -12.11 9.11
CA ASN A 35 13.57 -10.69 8.88
C ASN A 35 12.47 -10.41 7.85
N LEU A 36 12.42 -11.17 6.75
CA LEU A 36 11.36 -11.06 5.75
C LEU A 36 9.97 -11.30 6.36
N ALA A 37 9.83 -12.33 7.20
CA ALA A 37 8.58 -12.62 7.89
C ALA A 37 8.10 -11.44 8.75
N ASN A 38 9.03 -10.82 9.49
CA ASN A 38 8.73 -9.65 10.31
C ASN A 38 8.30 -8.45 9.45
N LEU A 39 8.99 -8.19 8.33
CA LEU A 39 8.64 -7.10 7.42
C LEU A 39 7.24 -7.29 6.80
N LEU A 40 6.91 -8.50 6.34
CA LEU A 40 5.59 -8.80 5.78
C LEU A 40 4.47 -8.73 6.83
N HIS A 41 4.78 -9.07 8.08
CA HIS A 41 3.86 -8.93 9.20
C HIS A 41 3.64 -7.46 9.57
N ASP A 42 4.69 -6.64 9.58
CA ASP A 42 4.57 -5.20 9.84
C ASP A 42 3.82 -4.47 8.73
N PHE A 43 4.01 -4.87 7.47
CA PHE A 43 3.18 -4.39 6.35
C PHE A 43 1.69 -4.69 6.61
N GLY A 44 1.36 -5.93 6.98
CA GLY A 44 -0.02 -6.33 7.26
C GLY A 44 -0.71 -5.53 8.36
N LYS A 45 0.02 -5.11 9.39
CA LYS A 45 -0.53 -4.27 10.47
C LYS A 45 -0.98 -2.89 10.00
N ILE A 46 -0.29 -2.35 8.99
CA ILE A 46 -0.59 -1.03 8.43
C ILE A 46 -1.70 -1.18 7.39
N TRP A 47 -1.57 -2.18 6.51
CA TRP A 47 -2.42 -2.38 5.34
C TRP A 47 -3.93 -2.37 5.63
N ASP A 48 -4.40 -3.18 6.59
CA ASP A 48 -5.85 -3.29 6.84
C ASP A 48 -6.48 -1.97 7.32
N ALA A 49 -5.75 -1.20 8.14
CA ALA A 49 -6.22 0.09 8.63
C ALA A 49 -6.14 1.18 7.56
N HIS A 50 -5.09 1.12 6.74
CA HIS A 50 -4.83 2.00 5.62
C HIS A 50 -5.94 1.92 4.57
N GLU A 51 -6.23 0.73 4.05
CA GLU A 51 -7.28 0.53 3.04
C GLU A 51 -8.65 1.04 3.54
N LEU A 52 -8.99 0.78 4.81
CA LEU A 52 -10.24 1.26 5.40
C LEU A 52 -10.30 2.79 5.45
N MET A 53 -9.19 3.45 5.74
CA MET A 53 -9.13 4.91 5.79
C MET A 53 -9.26 5.52 4.39
N GLU A 54 -8.69 4.88 3.37
CA GLU A 54 -8.82 5.26 1.96
C GLU A 54 -10.25 5.09 1.46
N GLU A 55 -10.88 3.95 1.70
CA GLU A 55 -12.28 3.70 1.32
C GLU A 55 -13.21 4.79 1.91
N ASN A 56 -13.01 5.13 3.19
CA ASN A 56 -13.75 6.21 3.83
C ASN A 56 -13.48 7.58 3.19
N LEU A 57 -12.23 7.86 2.81
CA LEU A 57 -11.86 9.11 2.16
C LEU A 57 -12.45 9.22 0.75
N PHE A 58 -12.41 8.15 -0.04
CA PHE A 58 -12.98 8.12 -1.39
C PHE A 58 -14.50 8.24 -1.36
N HIS A 59 -15.16 7.63 -0.38
CA HIS A 59 -16.60 7.83 -0.20
C HIS A 59 -16.93 9.31 0.06
N LEU A 60 -16.18 9.95 0.96
CA LEU A 60 -16.34 11.38 1.24
C LEU A 60 -16.03 12.26 0.02
N SER A 61 -15.04 11.88 -0.81
CA SER A 61 -14.71 12.62 -2.02
C SER A 61 -15.81 12.53 -3.08
N GLN A 62 -16.50 11.40 -3.21
CA GLN A 62 -17.67 11.29 -4.09
C GLN A 62 -18.83 12.20 -3.67
N GLU A 63 -19.04 12.37 -2.36
CA GLU A 63 -20.12 13.21 -1.84
C GLU A 63 -19.80 14.71 -1.91
N LYS A 64 -18.56 15.10 -1.62
CA LYS A 64 -18.20 16.51 -1.31
C LYS A 64 -16.98 17.03 -2.05
N GLY A 65 -16.30 16.20 -2.83
CA GLY A 65 -15.01 16.50 -3.45
C GLY A 65 -14.99 16.26 -4.96
N PRO A 66 -13.81 16.37 -5.58
CA PRO A 66 -13.60 15.81 -6.91
C PRO A 66 -13.85 14.29 -6.87
N PRO A 67 -14.59 13.75 -7.85
CA PRO A 67 -14.73 12.31 -7.93
C PRO A 67 -13.35 11.69 -8.19
N PHE A 68 -13.01 10.70 -7.39
CA PHE A 68 -11.86 9.83 -7.68
C PHE A 68 -12.18 8.99 -8.95
N PRO A 69 -11.19 8.69 -9.81
CA PRO A 69 -11.41 7.80 -10.95
C PRO A 69 -11.92 6.44 -10.48
N GLU A 70 -12.99 5.94 -11.11
CA GLU A 70 -13.62 4.62 -10.96
C GLU A 70 -13.26 3.82 -9.68
N GLU A 71 -13.99 4.05 -8.58
CA GLU A 71 -13.88 3.32 -7.30
C GLU A 71 -13.76 1.79 -7.48
N THR A 72 -14.50 1.22 -8.44
CA THR A 72 -14.42 -0.20 -8.77
C THR A 72 -13.01 -0.64 -9.20
N MET A 73 -12.31 0.15 -9.99
CA MET A 73 -10.95 -0.15 -10.43
C MET A 73 -10.00 -0.22 -9.23
N PHE A 74 -10.21 0.63 -8.24
CA PHE A 74 -9.36 0.75 -7.07
C PHE A 74 -9.59 -0.41 -6.07
N LEU A 75 -10.84 -0.77 -5.82
CA LEU A 75 -11.16 -1.97 -5.04
C LEU A 75 -10.59 -3.25 -5.68
N GLU A 76 -10.56 -3.33 -7.01
CA GLU A 76 -9.92 -4.43 -7.71
C GLU A 76 -8.38 -4.40 -7.57
N GLN A 77 -7.77 -3.21 -7.56
CA GLN A 77 -6.33 -3.06 -7.28
C GLN A 77 -5.99 -3.51 -5.84
N HIS A 78 -6.76 -3.11 -4.84
CA HIS A 78 -6.63 -3.58 -3.45
C HIS A 78 -6.71 -5.10 -3.33
N LYS A 79 -7.70 -5.71 -3.98
CA LYS A 79 -7.84 -7.18 -4.00
C LYS A 79 -6.65 -7.85 -4.66
N GLU A 80 -6.15 -7.31 -5.77
CA GLU A 80 -4.97 -7.84 -6.46
C GLU A 80 -3.72 -7.77 -5.56
N LEU A 81 -3.48 -6.63 -4.92
CA LEU A 81 -2.38 -6.42 -3.98
C LEU A 81 -2.46 -7.38 -2.80
N ARG A 82 -3.64 -7.56 -2.20
CA ARG A 82 -3.89 -8.59 -1.17
C ARG A 82 -3.55 -10.00 -1.66
N GLY A 83 -3.87 -10.30 -2.92
CA GLY A 83 -3.55 -11.58 -3.55
C GLY A 83 -2.05 -11.88 -3.52
N HIS A 84 -1.23 -10.95 -4.01
CA HIS A 84 0.24 -11.11 -4.01
C HIS A 84 0.81 -11.17 -2.59
N TRP A 85 0.31 -10.33 -1.68
CA TRP A 85 0.72 -10.36 -0.29
C TRP A 85 0.43 -11.72 0.36
N LYS A 86 -0.74 -12.30 0.09
CA LYS A 86 -1.12 -13.61 0.62
C LYS A 86 -0.19 -14.73 0.14
N VAL A 87 0.22 -14.70 -1.14
CA VAL A 87 1.19 -15.67 -1.69
C VAL A 87 2.51 -15.59 -0.93
N LEU A 88 3.00 -14.39 -0.64
CA LEU A 88 4.23 -14.18 0.13
C LEU A 88 4.12 -14.71 1.57
N GLN A 89 3.01 -14.41 2.24
CA GLN A 89 2.76 -14.93 3.59
C GLN A 89 2.74 -16.46 3.63
N ASP A 90 2.06 -17.09 2.68
CA ASP A 90 1.95 -18.55 2.61
C ASP A 90 3.30 -19.20 2.28
N ALA A 91 4.12 -18.55 1.45
CA ALA A 91 5.48 -19.00 1.16
C ALA A 91 6.36 -18.92 2.40
N VAL A 92 6.40 -17.78 3.09
CA VAL A 92 7.18 -17.61 4.33
C VAL A 92 6.72 -18.58 5.42
N GLY A 93 5.41 -18.80 5.57
CA GLY A 93 4.85 -19.75 6.52
C GLY A 93 5.20 -21.22 6.24
N SER A 94 5.62 -21.56 5.01
CA SER A 94 5.96 -22.93 4.63
C SER A 94 7.34 -23.39 5.11
N SER A 95 8.23 -22.46 5.48
CA SER A 95 9.64 -22.74 5.80
C SER A 95 10.40 -23.49 4.69
N ASP A 96 9.95 -23.35 3.43
CA ASP A 96 10.60 -23.89 2.24
C ASP A 96 11.32 -22.75 1.51
N ASP A 97 12.65 -22.68 1.66
CA ASP A 97 13.49 -21.63 1.09
C ASP A 97 13.34 -21.49 -0.43
N ALA A 98 13.14 -22.59 -1.15
CA ALA A 98 12.97 -22.56 -2.60
C ALA A 98 11.62 -21.93 -2.96
N ARG A 99 10.56 -22.30 -2.25
CA ARG A 99 9.23 -21.71 -2.43
C ARG A 99 9.22 -20.23 -2.06
N ILE A 100 9.90 -19.86 -0.98
CA ILE A 100 10.03 -18.46 -0.54
C ILE A 100 10.73 -17.64 -1.62
N LYS A 101 11.86 -18.11 -2.15
CA LYS A 101 12.59 -17.42 -3.22
C LYS A 101 11.72 -17.22 -4.46
N VAL A 102 11.01 -18.26 -4.91
CA VAL A 102 10.10 -18.16 -6.07
C VAL A 102 8.99 -17.14 -5.82
N ALA A 103 8.29 -17.24 -4.68
CA ALA A 103 7.19 -16.34 -4.36
C ALA A 103 7.64 -14.87 -4.29
N ILE A 104 8.85 -14.61 -3.82
CA ILE A 104 9.36 -13.25 -3.78
C ILE A 104 9.76 -12.75 -5.18
N GLU A 105 10.42 -13.59 -5.98
CA GLU A 105 10.81 -13.23 -7.35
C GLU A 105 9.60 -12.98 -8.26
N THR A 106 8.46 -13.61 -8.00
CA THR A 106 7.22 -13.41 -8.74
C THR A 106 6.33 -12.37 -8.06
N ASP A 107 5.65 -12.77 -6.99
CA ASP A 107 4.60 -12.00 -6.33
C ASP A 107 5.16 -10.86 -5.49
N GLY A 108 6.36 -11.03 -4.92
CA GLY A 108 7.05 -9.97 -4.20
C GLY A 108 7.34 -8.77 -5.10
N LYS A 109 7.99 -9.00 -6.24
CA LYS A 109 8.29 -7.93 -7.22
C LYS A 109 7.02 -7.29 -7.76
N MET A 110 6.03 -8.10 -8.13
CA MET A 110 4.75 -7.58 -8.64
C MET A 110 4.00 -6.75 -7.59
N LEU A 111 3.95 -7.20 -6.33
CA LEU A 111 3.37 -6.45 -5.23
C LEU A 111 4.06 -5.10 -5.08
N MET A 112 5.39 -5.07 -5.04
CA MET A 112 6.17 -3.84 -4.89
C MET A 112 5.93 -2.85 -6.02
N GLU A 113 5.99 -3.29 -7.27
CA GLU A 113 5.77 -2.44 -8.43
C GLU A 113 4.36 -1.86 -8.46
N LYS A 114 3.34 -2.72 -8.26
CA LYS A 114 1.94 -2.30 -8.28
C LYS A 114 1.63 -1.34 -7.15
N LEU A 115 2.11 -1.63 -5.94
CA LEU A 115 1.86 -0.78 -4.78
C LEU A 115 2.53 0.59 -4.92
N LYS A 116 3.76 0.65 -5.43
CA LYS A 116 4.45 1.92 -5.73
C LYS A 116 3.65 2.76 -6.73
N SER A 117 3.12 2.15 -7.79
CA SER A 117 2.29 2.83 -8.78
C SER A 117 0.93 3.27 -8.22
N HIS A 118 0.33 2.44 -7.38
CA HIS A 118 -0.95 2.67 -6.75
C HIS A 118 -0.90 3.87 -5.79
N MET A 119 0.00 3.83 -4.80
CA MET A 119 0.23 4.93 -3.86
C MET A 119 0.62 6.23 -4.57
N GLY A 120 1.33 6.15 -5.71
CA GLY A 120 1.63 7.34 -6.51
C GLY A 120 0.39 7.99 -7.10
N SER A 121 -0.53 7.19 -7.63
CA SER A 121 -1.80 7.68 -8.19
C SER A 121 -2.71 8.27 -7.11
N GLU A 122 -2.67 7.71 -5.91
CA GLU A 122 -3.39 8.20 -4.74
C GLU A 122 -2.79 9.47 -4.18
N ASP A 123 -1.46 9.55 -4.05
CA ASP A 123 -0.76 10.75 -3.61
C ASP A 123 -1.11 11.96 -4.49
N ASP A 124 -1.11 11.78 -5.82
CA ASP A 124 -1.54 12.79 -6.78
C ASP A 124 -2.98 13.24 -6.54
N PHE A 125 -3.88 12.29 -6.27
CA PHE A 125 -5.27 12.62 -5.95
C PHE A 125 -5.43 13.33 -4.60
N PHE A 126 -4.68 12.90 -3.59
CA PHE A 126 -4.68 13.51 -2.26
C PHE A 126 -4.21 14.97 -2.32
N GLU A 127 -3.32 15.33 -3.24
CA GLU A 127 -2.93 16.72 -3.51
C GLU A 127 -4.09 17.54 -4.07
N ILE A 128 -4.78 17.02 -5.10
CA ILE A 128 -5.97 17.67 -5.67
C ILE A 128 -7.07 17.87 -4.61
N MET A 129 -7.26 16.86 -3.74
CA MET A 129 -8.18 16.94 -2.62
C MET A 129 -7.76 18.02 -1.62
N ALA A 130 -6.51 18.03 -1.19
CA ALA A 130 -6.01 19.01 -0.23
C ALA A 130 -6.21 20.46 -0.73
N GLU A 131 -5.87 20.74 -1.98
CA GLU A 131 -6.03 22.08 -2.59
C GLU A 131 -7.50 22.53 -2.62
N LYS A 132 -8.43 21.65 -2.99
CA LYS A 132 -9.85 22.01 -3.10
C LYS A 132 -10.52 22.24 -1.75
N PHE A 133 -10.12 21.50 -0.72
CA PHE A 133 -10.73 21.64 0.60
C PHE A 133 -10.11 22.79 1.43
N GLU A 134 -8.84 23.15 1.20
CA GLU A 134 -8.28 24.38 1.78
C GLU A 134 -9.00 25.64 1.26
N GLY A 135 -9.41 25.65 -0.02
CA GLY A 135 -10.20 26.74 -0.60
C GLY A 135 -11.65 26.87 -0.10
N LEU A 136 -12.17 25.89 0.65
CA LEU A 136 -13.53 25.92 1.21
C LEU A 136 -13.57 26.43 2.65
N GLU A 137 -12.49 26.28 3.43
CA GLU A 137 -12.40 26.77 4.82
C GLU A 137 -12.11 28.29 4.90
N GLU A 138 -11.63 28.92 3.83
CA GLU A 138 -11.40 30.39 3.78
C GLU A 138 -12.61 31.20 3.29
N SER A 139 -13.75 30.55 3.01
CA SER A 139 -14.94 31.18 2.42
C SER A 139 -16.14 31.39 3.37
N ASP A 140 -15.96 31.18 4.68
CA ASP A 140 -16.97 31.43 5.73
C ASP A 140 -16.72 32.74 6.52
#